data_AF-A0A1Y2TKX2-F1
#
_entry.id   AF-A0A1Y2TKX2-F1
#
_cell.length_a   1.000
_cell.length_b   1.000
_cell.length_c   1.000
_cell.angle_alpha   90.00
_cell.angle_beta   90.00
_cell.angle_gamma   90.00
#
_symmetry.space_group_name_H-M   'P 1'
#
loop_
_entity.id
_entity.type
_entity.pdbx_description
1 polymer ?
#
loop_
_entity_poly.entity_id
_entity_poly.type
_entity_poly.pdbx_seq_one_letter_code
_entity_poly.pdbx_strand_id
1 'polypeptide(L)'
;RFRNGNHPHLIQLLATYRHGEYYYLVFPCAEGNLMDFWMRNSEPQKTYQLALWIASQCRGIAEGLRAIHNDEFENASLTPSELNRGRHGDIKPENILWFKSSTNMEQRGDDILKISDFGLTRWHREVSSNQTDGVGVFVSKTYRAPEYDLKKSPSQSWDIWALACLYLEFLTWYLLGWEKGVDEFSRQRAAESSSSIREDNYFNVEPATGSEFGASLKQCMMTWINRLHATEGCSLFIHDFLDIIQDGMLLIHHDKRLESKEIHHRLANLYEICRENKVYCFESVHKS
;
A
#
# COMPACT_ATOMS: atom_id res chain seq x y z
N ARG A 1 1.52 9.76 21.51
CA ARG A 1 0.81 8.86 22.46
C ARG A 1 -0.39 8.30 21.71
N PHE A 2 -0.32 7.06 21.22
CA PHE A 2 -1.44 6.37 20.56
C PHE A 2 -2.14 5.50 21.59
N ARG A 3 -3.10 6.08 22.31
CA ARG A 3 -4.01 5.32 23.17
C ARG A 3 -5.42 5.74 22.81
N ASN A 4 -6.19 4.76 22.37
CA ASN A 4 -7.63 4.72 22.11
C ASN A 4 -8.01 4.72 20.62
N GLY A 5 -8.69 3.63 20.25
CA GLY A 5 -8.98 3.19 18.90
C GLY A 5 -8.33 1.84 18.64
N ASN A 6 -8.90 0.74 19.19
CA ASN A 6 -8.53 -0.61 18.76
C ASN A 6 -9.03 -0.82 17.33
N HIS A 7 -8.34 -0.21 16.35
CA HIS A 7 -8.65 -0.44 14.95
C HIS A 7 -8.08 -1.81 14.55
N PRO A 8 -8.88 -2.74 14.01
CA PRO A 8 -8.43 -4.10 13.74
C PRO A 8 -7.23 -4.17 12.79
N HIS A 9 -7.13 -3.20 11.87
CA HIS A 9 -6.06 -3.08 10.87
C HIS A 9 -4.95 -2.08 11.23
N LEU A 10 -4.84 -1.62 12.49
CA LEU A 10 -3.69 -0.83 12.95
C LEU A 10 -2.94 -1.59 14.05
N ILE A 11 -1.60 -1.55 14.04
CA ILE A 11 -0.82 -2.17 15.10
C ILE A 11 -1.03 -1.44 16.43
N GLN A 12 -1.22 -2.21 17.50
CA GLN A 12 -1.46 -1.67 18.83
C GLN A 12 -0.18 -1.71 19.66
N LEU A 13 0.20 -0.57 20.23
CA LEU A 13 1.25 -0.51 21.24
C LEU A 13 0.74 -1.14 22.55
N LEU A 14 1.30 -2.28 22.95
CA LEU A 14 0.90 -3.01 24.15
C LEU A 14 1.48 -2.36 25.41
N ALA A 15 2.77 -2.06 25.36
CA ALA A 15 3.50 -1.50 26.48
C ALA A 15 4.65 -0.62 26.00
N THR A 16 5.06 0.29 26.88
CA THR A 16 6.31 1.02 26.74
C THR A 16 7.08 0.88 28.03
N TYR A 17 8.38 0.63 27.95
CA TYR A 17 9.23 0.64 29.14
C TYR A 17 10.58 1.27 28.81
N ARG A 18 11.28 1.73 29.86
CA ARG A 18 12.64 2.24 29.78
C ARG A 18 13.56 1.29 30.52
N HIS A 19 14.70 0.97 29.92
CA HIS A 19 15.75 0.23 30.60
C HIS A 19 17.09 0.91 30.30
N GLY A 20 17.72 1.45 31.35
CA GLY A 20 18.86 2.36 31.20
C GLY A 20 18.48 3.61 30.40
N GLU A 21 19.24 3.89 29.34
CA GLU A 21 19.01 5.02 28.43
C GLU A 21 18.10 4.69 27.23
N TYR A 22 17.64 3.44 27.12
CA TYR A 22 16.84 2.98 25.98
C TYR A 22 15.35 2.96 26.30
N TYR A 23 14.55 3.40 25.32
CA TYR A 23 13.11 3.29 25.32
C TYR A 23 12.69 2.13 24.43
N TYR A 24 11.79 1.30 24.94
CA TYR A 24 11.28 0.11 24.26
C TYR A 24 9.79 0.24 24.03
N LEU A 25 9.36 -0.16 22.84
CA LEU A 25 7.97 -0.26 22.43
C LEU A 25 7.66 -1.75 22.25
N VAL A 26 6.61 -2.23 22.91
CA VAL A 26 6.20 -3.63 22.85
C VAL A 26 4.93 -3.74 22.02
N PHE A 27 4.97 -4.56 20.99
CA PHE A 27 3.88 -4.81 20.04
C PHE A 27 3.50 -6.29 20.02
N PRO A 28 2.29 -6.65 19.53
CA PRO A 28 1.98 -8.03 19.18
C PRO A 28 3.01 -8.59 18.19
N CYS A 29 3.39 -9.85 18.36
CA CYS A 29 4.31 -10.53 17.46
C CYS A 29 3.56 -10.98 16.20
N ALA A 30 3.96 -10.43 15.05
CA ALA A 30 3.43 -10.81 13.74
C ALA A 30 4.12 -12.08 13.21
N GLU A 31 3.46 -12.80 12.31
CA GLU A 31 4.02 -13.97 11.62
C GLU A 31 5.05 -13.57 10.54
N GLY A 32 4.96 -12.32 10.08
CA GLY A 32 5.77 -11.67 9.07
C GLY A 32 5.08 -10.38 8.63
N ASN A 33 5.58 -9.77 7.55
CA ASN A 33 4.88 -8.69 6.84
C ASN A 33 4.20 -9.22 5.56
N LEU A 34 3.56 -8.35 4.80
CA LEU A 34 2.82 -8.72 3.60
C LEU A 34 3.75 -9.24 2.48
N MET A 35 4.99 -8.74 2.43
CA MET A 35 6.01 -9.28 1.52
C MET A 35 6.35 -10.73 1.87
N ASP A 36 6.61 -11.00 3.16
CA ASP A 36 6.85 -12.36 3.66
C ASP A 36 5.66 -13.28 3.33
N PHE A 37 4.43 -12.77 3.47
CA PHE A 37 3.22 -13.51 3.13
C PHE A 37 3.18 -13.88 1.64
N TRP A 38 3.44 -12.94 0.73
CA TRP A 38 3.47 -13.20 -0.70
C TRP A 38 4.57 -14.19 -1.08
N MET A 39 5.77 -14.06 -0.51
CA MET A 39 6.89 -14.98 -0.76
C MET A 39 6.60 -16.41 -0.26
N ARG A 40 6.02 -16.55 0.94
CA ARG A 40 5.65 -17.86 1.52
C ARG A 40 4.48 -18.51 0.78
N ASN A 41 3.69 -17.72 0.06
CA ASN A 41 2.56 -18.16 -0.76
C ASN A 41 2.81 -17.78 -2.23
N SER A 42 3.96 -18.19 -2.77
CA SER A 42 4.46 -17.74 -4.08
C SER A 42 3.50 -18.03 -5.26
N GLU A 43 2.69 -19.08 -5.16
CA GLU A 43 1.68 -19.45 -6.14
C GLU A 43 0.31 -19.56 -5.44
N PRO A 44 -0.45 -18.45 -5.32
CA PRO A 44 -1.73 -18.49 -4.66
C PRO A 44 -2.75 -19.33 -5.43
N GLN A 45 -3.38 -20.26 -4.72
CA GLN A 45 -4.56 -20.95 -5.21
C GLN A 45 -5.72 -19.95 -5.24
N LYS A 46 -6.13 -19.57 -6.45
CA LYS A 46 -7.28 -18.71 -6.68
C LYS A 46 -8.52 -19.44 -6.17
N THR A 47 -9.11 -18.95 -5.09
CA THR A 47 -10.35 -19.45 -4.51
C THR A 47 -11.25 -18.28 -4.14
N TYR A 48 -12.55 -18.53 -4.05
CA TYR A 48 -13.50 -17.53 -3.55
C TYR A 48 -13.09 -16.99 -2.17
N GLN A 49 -12.62 -17.87 -1.28
CA GLN A 49 -12.17 -17.50 0.05
C GLN A 49 -10.97 -16.55 0.00
N LEU A 50 -10.00 -16.80 -0.89
CA LEU A 50 -8.85 -15.90 -1.05
C LEU A 50 -9.27 -14.55 -1.63
N ALA A 51 -10.13 -14.53 -2.66
CA ALA A 51 -10.63 -13.29 -3.25
C ALA A 51 -11.43 -12.46 -2.25
N LEU A 52 -12.31 -13.10 -1.47
CA LEU A 52 -13.07 -12.46 -0.40
C LEU A 52 -12.17 -11.95 0.72
N TRP A 53 -11.13 -12.70 1.08
CA TRP A 53 -10.13 -12.28 2.05
C TRP A 53 -9.38 -11.04 1.57
N ILE A 54 -8.91 -11.01 0.32
CA ILE A 54 -8.26 -9.82 -0.27
C ILE A 54 -9.19 -8.61 -0.21
N ALA A 55 -10.46 -8.77 -0.61
CA ALA A 55 -11.46 -7.70 -0.54
C ALA A 55 -11.62 -7.17 0.91
N SER A 56 -11.68 -8.07 1.88
CA SER A 56 -11.78 -7.73 3.31
C SER A 56 -10.54 -6.98 3.81
N GLN A 57 -9.34 -7.49 3.50
CA GLN A 57 -8.09 -6.91 4.00
C GLN A 57 -7.82 -5.54 3.37
N CYS A 58 -8.02 -5.39 2.06
CA CYS A 58 -7.83 -4.11 1.38
C CYS A 58 -8.87 -3.06 1.84
N ARG A 59 -10.13 -3.46 2.08
CA ARG A 59 -11.10 -2.57 2.74
C ARG A 59 -10.57 -2.13 4.11
N GLY A 60 -10.10 -3.05 4.93
CA GLY A 60 -9.62 -2.80 6.28
C GLY A 60 -8.37 -1.92 6.35
N ILE A 61 -7.41 -2.11 5.43
CA ILE A 61 -6.23 -1.24 5.29
C ILE A 61 -6.67 0.18 4.90
N ALA A 62 -7.60 0.32 3.96
CA ALA A 62 -8.14 1.65 3.59
C ALA A 62 -8.87 2.32 4.76
N GLU A 63 -9.59 1.56 5.58
CA GLU A 63 -10.22 2.07 6.81
C GLU A 63 -9.19 2.54 7.83
N GLY A 64 -8.12 1.75 8.05
CA GLY A 64 -7.02 2.11 8.93
C GLY A 64 -6.31 3.39 8.47
N LEU A 65 -6.04 3.53 7.17
CA LEU A 65 -5.45 4.74 6.61
C LEU A 65 -6.41 5.94 6.72
N ARG A 66 -7.72 5.73 6.52
CA ARG A 66 -8.75 6.76 6.75
C ARG A 66 -8.72 7.26 8.20
N ALA A 67 -8.60 6.36 9.18
CA ALA A 67 -8.50 6.73 10.59
C ALA A 67 -7.23 7.56 10.88
N ILE A 68 -6.09 7.20 10.27
CA ILE A 68 -4.86 7.99 10.34
C ILE A 68 -5.07 9.38 9.70
N HIS A 69 -5.76 9.46 8.57
CA HIS A 69 -5.99 10.72 7.84
C HIS A 69 -6.94 11.70 8.57
N ASN A 70 -7.88 11.19 9.34
CA ASN A 70 -8.94 12.00 9.94
C ASN A 70 -8.65 12.50 11.37
N ASP A 71 -7.46 12.22 11.93
CA ASP A 71 -7.15 12.54 13.34
C ASP A 71 -8.25 12.05 14.31
N GLU A 72 -8.86 10.87 14.05
CA GLU A 72 -9.77 10.21 15.00
C GLU A 72 -9.05 9.83 16.32
N PHE A 73 -7.73 10.08 16.40
CA PHE A 73 -6.92 10.08 17.61
C PHE A 73 -6.84 11.49 18.21
N GLU A 74 -7.91 11.90 18.91
CA GLU A 74 -8.02 13.17 19.62
C GLU A 74 -6.72 13.56 20.36
N ASN A 75 -6.17 14.75 20.07
CA ASN A 75 -5.67 15.64 21.12
C ASN A 75 -5.80 17.11 20.69
N ALA A 76 -6.49 17.84 21.56
CA ALA A 76 -6.70 19.27 21.53
C ALA A 76 -5.39 20.08 21.49
N SER A 77 -5.47 21.27 20.89
CA SER A 77 -4.53 22.39 21.01
C SER A 77 -3.36 22.47 20.01
N LEU A 78 -3.60 22.24 18.72
CA LEU A 78 -2.67 22.69 17.66
C LEU A 78 -3.29 23.83 16.85
N THR A 79 -2.46 24.81 16.53
CA THR A 79 -2.88 26.02 15.81
C THR A 79 -3.21 25.71 14.35
N PRO A 80 -4.07 26.51 13.67
CA PRO A 80 -4.50 26.25 12.30
C PRO A 80 -3.38 26.15 11.25
N SER A 81 -2.16 26.62 11.54
CA SER A 81 -1.01 26.50 10.62
C SER A 81 -0.22 25.20 10.79
N GLU A 82 -0.57 24.34 11.75
CA GLU A 82 0.04 23.02 11.99
C GLU A 82 -0.86 21.88 11.51
N LEU A 83 -1.87 22.18 10.67
CA LEU A 83 -2.82 21.26 10.05
C LEU A 83 -2.16 20.31 9.02
N ASN A 84 -1.06 19.67 9.38
CA ASN A 84 -0.66 18.40 8.78
C ASN A 84 -1.66 17.36 9.31
N ARG A 85 -2.85 17.32 8.69
CA ARG A 85 -3.84 16.24 8.85
C ARG A 85 -3.08 14.91 8.84
N GLY A 86 -3.36 14.03 9.80
CA GLY A 86 -2.55 12.82 10.05
C GLY A 86 -2.17 12.08 8.76
N ARG A 87 -0.93 11.61 8.68
CA ARG A 87 -0.41 10.84 7.54
C ARG A 87 0.48 9.73 8.05
N HIS A 88 0.59 8.66 7.27
CA HIS A 88 1.50 7.56 7.55
C HIS A 88 2.93 7.90 7.07
N GLY A 89 3.08 8.15 5.76
CA GLY A 89 4.31 8.56 5.11
C GLY A 89 5.30 7.43 4.75
N ASP A 90 4.88 6.16 4.84
CA ASP A 90 5.73 4.99 4.54
C ASP A 90 4.86 3.73 4.34
N ILE A 91 3.78 3.84 3.56
CA ILE A 91 2.96 2.66 3.23
C ILE A 91 3.73 1.79 2.23
N LYS A 92 3.97 0.53 2.60
CA LYS A 92 4.65 -0.49 1.78
C LYS A 92 4.40 -1.87 2.39
N PRO A 93 4.59 -2.98 1.64
CA PRO A 93 4.33 -4.33 2.14
C PRO A 93 5.05 -4.67 3.44
N GLU A 94 6.25 -4.15 3.65
CA GLU A 94 7.05 -4.38 4.86
C GLU A 94 6.43 -3.76 6.12
N ASN A 95 5.63 -2.69 5.96
CA ASN A 95 4.91 -2.01 7.03
C ASN A 95 3.44 -2.46 7.13
N ILE A 96 3.06 -3.55 6.43
CA ILE A 96 1.79 -4.23 6.61
C ILE A 96 2.08 -5.58 7.28
N LEU A 97 1.84 -5.66 8.58
CA LEU A 97 2.09 -6.85 9.39
C LEU A 97 1.00 -7.89 9.19
N TRP A 98 1.39 -9.14 9.03
CA TRP A 98 0.51 -10.29 8.86
C TRP A 98 0.42 -11.09 10.16
N PHE A 99 -0.81 -11.32 10.61
CA PHE A 99 -1.12 -12.13 11.79
C PHE A 99 -2.06 -13.26 11.40
N LYS A 100 -1.76 -14.48 11.88
CA LYS A 100 -2.67 -15.60 11.74
C LYS A 100 -3.91 -15.43 12.61
N SER A 101 -5.06 -15.86 12.10
CA SER A 101 -6.27 -15.94 12.91
C SER A 101 -6.11 -16.97 14.02
N SER A 102 -6.55 -16.61 15.23
CA SER A 102 -6.61 -17.52 16.38
C SER A 102 -7.80 -18.49 16.33
N THR A 103 -8.71 -18.34 15.37
CA THR A 103 -10.03 -19.01 15.42
C THR A 103 -10.12 -20.31 14.63
N ASN A 104 -9.24 -20.59 13.66
CA ASN A 104 -9.12 -21.90 12.99
C ASN A 104 -7.77 -22.05 12.29
N MET A 105 -6.87 -22.91 12.80
CA MET A 105 -5.52 -23.10 12.24
C MET A 105 -5.49 -23.71 10.82
N GLU A 106 -6.61 -24.20 10.30
CA GLU A 106 -6.70 -24.91 9.01
C GLU A 106 -7.25 -24.06 7.86
N GLN A 107 -7.85 -22.90 8.14
CA GLN A 107 -8.43 -22.02 7.10
C GLN A 107 -7.69 -20.69 7.04
N ARG A 108 -6.86 -20.51 5.99
CA ARG A 108 -6.07 -19.29 5.73
C ARG A 108 -6.92 -18.03 5.47
N GLY A 109 -8.24 -18.17 5.35
CA GLY A 109 -9.17 -17.08 5.02
C GLY A 109 -9.44 -16.10 6.16
N ASP A 110 -8.90 -16.31 7.35
CA ASP A 110 -9.18 -15.50 8.53
C ASP A 110 -8.00 -14.63 9.00
N ASP A 111 -6.84 -14.73 8.33
CA ASP A 111 -5.65 -13.97 8.71
C ASP A 111 -5.90 -12.45 8.63
N ILE A 112 -5.18 -11.66 9.42
CA ILE A 112 -5.39 -10.21 9.50
C ILE A 112 -4.12 -9.44 9.16
N LEU A 113 -4.28 -8.43 8.31
CA LEU A 113 -3.23 -7.48 7.93
C LEU A 113 -3.38 -6.18 8.72
N LYS A 114 -2.28 -5.66 9.28
CA LYS A 114 -2.28 -4.43 10.08
C LYS A 114 -1.20 -3.47 9.63
N ILE A 115 -1.54 -2.20 9.50
CA ILE A 115 -0.59 -1.11 9.23
C ILE A 115 0.29 -0.91 10.49
N SER A 116 1.61 -0.88 10.31
CA SER A 116 2.62 -0.58 11.34
C SER A 116 3.47 0.64 11.00
N ASP A 117 4.33 1.05 11.93
CA ASP A 117 5.36 2.08 11.70
C ASP A 117 4.85 3.49 11.38
N PHE A 118 3.62 3.79 11.81
CA PHE A 118 3.11 5.16 11.84
C PHE A 118 3.77 5.96 12.99
N GLY A 119 4.65 6.90 12.66
CA GLY A 119 5.19 7.88 13.62
C GLY A 119 6.71 7.98 13.76
N LEU A 120 7.49 7.09 13.13
CA LEU A 120 8.96 7.23 13.06
C LEU A 120 9.43 8.04 11.84
N THR A 121 8.56 8.24 10.86
CA THR A 121 8.85 8.97 9.60
C THR A 121 9.16 10.45 9.80
N ARG A 122 8.69 11.09 10.88
CA ARG A 122 9.07 12.49 11.19
C ARG A 122 10.54 12.58 11.60
N TRP A 123 11.09 11.54 12.22
CA TRP A 123 12.48 11.48 12.69
C TRP A 123 13.46 10.99 11.61
N HIS A 124 13.04 10.04 10.75
CA HIS A 124 13.88 9.52 9.67
C HIS A 124 14.23 10.54 8.59
N ARG A 125 13.49 11.65 8.46
CA ARG A 125 13.82 12.75 7.53
C ARG A 125 15.18 13.39 7.80
N GLU A 126 15.64 13.40 9.05
CA GLU A 126 16.93 14.01 9.42
C GLU A 126 18.10 13.02 9.29
N VAL A 127 17.82 11.71 9.36
CA VAL A 127 18.87 10.68 9.34
C VAL A 127 19.14 10.17 7.91
N SER A 128 18.11 10.05 7.07
CA SER A 128 18.27 9.50 5.71
C SER A 128 18.90 10.49 4.72
N SER A 129 19.05 11.78 5.06
CA SER A 129 19.77 12.73 4.19
C SER A 129 21.28 12.53 4.21
N ASN A 130 21.81 11.73 5.16
CA ASN A 130 23.24 11.70 5.48
C ASN A 130 23.92 10.33 5.32
N GLN A 131 23.26 9.29 4.78
CA GLN A 131 23.91 7.99 4.57
C GLN A 131 23.84 7.54 3.11
N THR A 132 24.84 7.98 2.35
CA THR A 132 25.36 7.26 1.19
C THR A 132 26.32 6.21 1.72
N ASP A 133 25.99 4.91 1.64
CA ASP A 133 26.99 3.85 1.63
C ASP A 133 26.44 2.62 0.90
N GLY A 134 27.15 2.24 -0.16
CA GLY A 134 26.80 1.14 -1.03
C GLY A 134 27.18 -0.20 -0.43
N VAL A 135 26.23 -0.88 0.20
CA VAL A 135 26.07 -2.35 0.16
C VAL A 135 24.60 -2.66 0.44
N GLY A 136 23.85 -3.05 -0.61
CA GLY A 136 22.85 -4.12 -0.51
C GLY A 136 21.67 -4.03 0.46
N VAL A 137 21.15 -2.85 0.80
CA VAL A 137 19.73 -2.68 1.20
C VAL A 137 19.30 -1.31 0.68
N PHE A 138 18.77 -1.26 -0.54
CA PHE A 138 18.07 -0.06 -1.00
C PHE A 138 16.90 0.16 -0.04
N VAL A 139 16.97 1.18 0.82
CA VAL A 139 15.80 1.70 1.53
C VAL A 139 14.84 2.12 0.44
N SER A 140 13.91 1.22 0.10
CA SER A 140 13.29 1.24 -1.20
C SER A 140 12.36 2.43 -1.30
N LYS A 141 12.75 3.37 -2.16
CA LYS A 141 11.92 4.50 -2.55
C LYS A 141 10.85 4.09 -3.58
N THR A 142 10.57 2.79 -3.77
CA THR A 142 9.61 2.24 -4.74
C THR A 142 8.22 2.85 -4.60
N TYR A 143 7.72 2.95 -3.36
CA TYR A 143 6.36 3.38 -3.05
C TYR A 143 6.21 4.91 -2.93
N ARG A 144 7.28 5.68 -3.16
CA ARG A 144 7.22 7.14 -3.06
C ARG A 144 6.37 7.74 -4.17
N ALA A 145 5.63 8.78 -3.85
CA ALA A 145 4.86 9.53 -4.82
C ALA A 145 5.77 10.49 -5.64
N PRO A 146 5.39 10.86 -6.88
CA PRO A 146 6.18 11.77 -7.71
C PRO A 146 6.48 13.11 -7.04
N GLU A 147 5.53 13.60 -6.24
CA GLU A 147 5.64 14.85 -5.49
C GLU A 147 6.86 14.89 -4.54
N TYR A 148 7.33 13.72 -4.09
CA TYR A 148 8.53 13.60 -3.27
C TYR A 148 9.76 14.12 -4.04
N ASP A 149 9.96 13.66 -5.27
CA ASP A 149 11.10 14.05 -6.10
C ASP A 149 10.91 15.44 -6.71
N LEU A 150 9.65 15.86 -6.91
CA LEU A 150 9.30 17.23 -7.29
C LEU A 150 9.39 18.24 -6.13
N LYS A 151 9.88 17.81 -4.95
CA LYS A 151 10.10 18.64 -3.75
C LYS A 151 8.84 19.40 -3.30
N LYS A 152 7.66 18.84 -3.56
CA LYS A 152 6.40 19.41 -3.12
C LYS A 152 6.17 19.12 -1.64
N SER A 153 5.30 19.91 -1.02
CA SER A 153 4.93 19.72 0.37
C SER A 153 4.28 18.33 0.56
N PRO A 154 4.75 17.55 1.53
CA PRO A 154 4.13 16.28 1.89
C PRO A 154 2.64 16.42 2.23
N SER A 155 1.82 15.50 1.75
CA SER A 155 0.37 15.49 1.95
C SER A 155 -0.16 14.06 2.05
N GLN A 156 -1.41 13.91 2.47
CA GLN A 156 -2.11 12.61 2.51
C GLN A 156 -2.18 11.92 1.15
N SER A 157 -2.14 12.68 0.05
CA SER A 157 -2.13 12.13 -1.31
C SER A 157 -0.86 11.31 -1.61
N TRP A 158 0.21 11.45 -0.82
CA TRP A 158 1.40 10.59 -0.93
C TRP A 158 1.08 9.18 -0.43
N ASP A 159 0.34 9.07 0.67
CA ASP A 159 -0.12 7.77 1.19
C ASP A 159 -1.11 7.12 0.22
N ILE A 160 -1.94 7.91 -0.47
CA ILE A 160 -2.85 7.38 -1.51
C ILE A 160 -2.07 6.75 -2.66
N TRP A 161 -0.99 7.38 -3.12
CA TRP A 161 -0.12 6.81 -4.15
C TRP A 161 0.54 5.51 -3.68
N ALA A 162 1.14 5.54 -2.48
CA ALA A 162 1.80 4.38 -1.91
C ALA A 162 0.82 3.20 -1.70
N LEU A 163 -0.41 3.49 -1.28
CA LEU A 163 -1.48 2.51 -1.18
C LEU A 163 -1.90 1.94 -2.54
N ALA A 164 -1.89 2.76 -3.60
CA ALA A 164 -2.16 2.31 -4.98
C ALA A 164 -1.12 1.29 -5.45
N CYS A 165 0.17 1.59 -5.23
CA CYS A 165 1.28 0.68 -5.52
C CYS A 165 1.12 -0.63 -4.74
N LEU A 166 0.83 -0.55 -3.44
CA LEU A 166 0.62 -1.73 -2.59
C LEU A 166 -0.53 -2.61 -3.08
N TYR A 167 -1.70 -2.03 -3.39
CA TYR A 167 -2.84 -2.78 -3.90
C TYR A 167 -2.58 -3.36 -5.28
N LEU A 168 -1.89 -2.63 -6.17
CA LEU A 168 -1.54 -3.15 -7.49
C LEU A 168 -0.63 -4.38 -7.39
N GLU A 169 0.36 -4.37 -6.48
CA GLU A 169 1.20 -5.54 -6.22
C GLU A 169 0.41 -6.69 -5.56
N PHE A 170 -0.55 -6.38 -4.68
CA PHE A 170 -1.40 -7.40 -4.07
C PHE A 170 -2.27 -8.13 -5.11
N LEU A 171 -2.89 -7.38 -6.03
CA LEU A 171 -3.67 -7.95 -7.13
C LEU A 171 -2.77 -8.67 -8.15
N THR A 172 -1.56 -8.15 -8.38
CA THR A 172 -0.53 -8.82 -9.18
C THR A 172 -0.15 -10.18 -8.58
N TRP A 173 0.11 -10.23 -7.27
CA TRP A 173 0.39 -11.48 -6.57
C TRP A 173 -0.78 -12.45 -6.68
N TYR A 174 -2.01 -11.99 -6.45
CA TYR A 174 -3.19 -12.85 -6.53
C TYR A 174 -3.38 -13.49 -7.92
N LEU A 175 -3.16 -12.73 -8.99
CA LEU A 175 -3.34 -13.21 -10.36
C LEU A 175 -2.16 -14.03 -10.88
N LEU A 176 -0.93 -13.57 -10.62
CA LEU A 176 0.29 -14.05 -11.29
C LEU A 176 1.31 -14.69 -10.34
N GLY A 177 1.10 -14.63 -9.03
CA GLY A 177 2.03 -15.13 -8.01
C GLY A 177 3.23 -14.20 -7.78
N TRP A 178 4.21 -14.72 -7.04
CA TRP A 178 5.43 -14.00 -6.68
C TRP A 178 6.37 -13.80 -7.88
N GLU A 179 6.87 -14.89 -8.47
CA GLU A 179 7.93 -14.81 -9.49
C GLU A 179 7.45 -14.17 -10.80
N LYS A 180 6.30 -14.62 -11.33
CA LYS A 180 5.74 -14.13 -12.61
C LYS A 180 4.89 -12.87 -12.46
N GLY A 181 4.58 -12.50 -11.23
CA GLY A 181 3.80 -11.32 -10.86
C GLY A 181 4.69 -10.26 -10.25
N VAL A 182 4.83 -10.28 -8.92
CA VAL A 182 5.48 -9.22 -8.14
C VAL A 182 6.95 -8.98 -8.56
N ASP A 183 7.76 -10.04 -8.64
CA ASP A 183 9.19 -9.92 -9.01
C ASP A 183 9.38 -9.45 -10.46
N GLU A 184 8.64 -10.04 -11.41
CA GLU A 184 8.65 -9.60 -12.80
C GLU A 184 8.21 -8.13 -12.93
N PHE A 185 7.18 -7.72 -12.19
CA PHE A 185 6.70 -6.34 -12.23
C PHE A 185 7.76 -5.35 -11.75
N SER A 186 8.44 -5.67 -10.64
CA SER A 186 9.59 -4.90 -10.13
C SER A 186 10.70 -4.79 -11.17
N ARG A 187 11.05 -5.90 -11.83
CA ARG A 187 12.09 -5.90 -12.88
C ARG A 187 11.69 -5.04 -14.08
N GLN A 188 10.42 -5.06 -14.50
CA GLN A 188 9.94 -4.22 -15.62
C GLN A 188 9.97 -2.73 -15.26
N ARG A 189 9.55 -2.36 -14.04
CA ARG A 189 9.66 -0.99 -13.53
C ARG A 189 11.11 -0.53 -13.53
N ALA A 190 12.03 -1.33 -12.98
CA ALA A 190 13.45 -0.99 -12.96
C ALA A 190 14.05 -0.83 -14.36
N ALA A 191 13.62 -1.65 -15.32
CA ALA A 191 14.12 -1.63 -16.70
C ALA A 191 13.71 -0.37 -17.48
N GLU A 192 12.53 0.21 -17.21
CA GLU A 192 12.03 1.41 -17.89
C GLU A 192 12.58 2.73 -17.31
N SER A 193 13.35 2.69 -16.24
CA SER A 193 13.88 3.90 -15.59
C SER A 193 14.62 4.78 -16.60
N SER A 194 14.18 6.03 -16.75
CA SER A 194 14.78 7.01 -17.67
C SER A 194 16.17 7.50 -17.25
N SER A 195 16.52 7.29 -15.97
CA SER A 195 17.80 7.64 -15.37
C SER A 195 18.89 6.58 -15.57
N SER A 196 20.16 7.00 -15.51
CA SER A 196 21.33 6.09 -15.51
C SER A 196 21.31 5.11 -14.34
N ILE A 197 20.67 5.48 -13.23
CA ILE A 197 20.36 4.60 -12.10
C ILE A 197 18.98 4.02 -12.36
N ARG A 198 18.90 2.69 -12.50
CA ARG A 198 17.63 2.00 -12.63
C ARG A 198 16.90 2.02 -11.30
N GLU A 199 15.72 2.62 -11.28
CA GLU A 199 14.88 2.66 -10.10
C GLU A 199 13.58 1.87 -10.31
N ASP A 200 13.27 1.00 -9.35
CA ASP A 200 12.02 0.28 -9.25
C ASP A 200 10.89 1.18 -8.68
N ASN A 201 10.68 2.35 -9.26
CA ASN A 201 9.56 3.23 -8.94
C ASN A 201 8.47 3.16 -10.03
N TYR A 202 7.35 3.85 -9.82
CA TYR A 202 6.16 3.77 -10.68
C TYR A 202 6.06 4.92 -11.70
N PHE A 203 6.99 5.88 -11.68
CA PHE A 203 6.95 7.09 -12.50
C PHE A 203 8.35 7.43 -13.02
N ASN A 204 8.42 8.16 -14.12
CA ASN A 204 9.64 8.81 -14.58
C ASN A 204 9.58 10.29 -14.22
N VAL A 205 10.74 10.87 -13.85
CA VAL A 205 10.91 12.31 -13.77
C VAL A 205 11.45 12.79 -15.10
N GLU A 206 10.82 13.80 -15.67
CA GLU A 206 11.16 14.34 -16.98
C GLU A 206 11.44 15.84 -16.87
N PRO A 207 12.35 16.41 -17.69
CA PRO A 207 12.48 17.85 -17.79
C PRO A 207 11.15 18.47 -18.25
N ALA A 208 10.64 19.46 -17.53
CA ALA A 208 9.50 20.26 -17.97
C ALA A 208 10.00 21.55 -18.65
N THR A 209 9.07 22.44 -19.02
CA THR A 209 9.45 23.74 -19.58
C THR A 209 10.18 24.59 -18.52
N GLY A 210 11.37 25.08 -18.87
CA GLY A 210 12.22 25.87 -17.95
C GLY A 210 13.09 24.99 -17.03
N SER A 211 13.28 25.43 -15.79
CA SER A 211 14.07 24.74 -14.74
C SER A 211 13.23 23.80 -13.86
N GLU A 212 11.95 23.60 -14.19
CA GLU A 212 11.06 22.70 -13.46
C GLU A 212 11.15 21.27 -14.01
N PHE A 213 10.90 20.30 -13.12
CA PHE A 213 10.77 18.90 -13.50
C PHE A 213 9.29 18.52 -13.48
N GLY A 214 8.86 17.73 -14.45
CA GLY A 214 7.58 17.05 -14.49
C GLY A 214 7.72 15.59 -14.10
N ALA A 215 6.59 14.90 -13.98
CA ALA A 215 6.57 13.45 -13.84
C ALA A 215 5.56 12.84 -14.80
N SER A 216 5.84 11.63 -15.25
CA SER A 216 4.95 10.81 -16.08
C SER A 216 4.86 9.42 -15.47
N LEU A 217 3.71 8.75 -15.62
CA LEU A 217 3.60 7.36 -15.21
C LEU A 217 4.43 6.50 -16.17
N LYS A 218 5.13 5.50 -15.65
CA LYS A 218 5.86 4.56 -16.49
C LYS A 218 4.91 3.82 -17.43
N GLN A 219 5.32 3.61 -18.68
CA GLN A 219 4.55 2.91 -19.70
C GLN A 219 4.23 1.47 -19.29
N CYS A 220 5.16 0.81 -18.58
CA CYS A 220 4.97 -0.52 -18.04
C CYS A 220 3.83 -0.58 -17.03
N MET A 221 3.39 0.53 -16.43
CA MET A 221 2.23 0.52 -15.53
C MET A 221 0.95 0.25 -16.31
N MET A 222 0.78 0.95 -17.43
CA MET A 222 -0.40 0.79 -18.28
C MET A 222 -0.41 -0.60 -18.93
N THR A 223 0.74 -1.07 -19.43
CA THR A 223 0.81 -2.42 -20.01
C THR A 223 0.59 -3.50 -18.95
N TRP A 224 1.05 -3.29 -17.72
CA TRP A 224 0.84 -4.25 -16.63
C TRP A 224 -0.60 -4.31 -16.16
N ILE A 225 -1.27 -3.17 -15.93
CA ILE A 225 -2.68 -3.15 -15.54
C ILE A 225 -3.55 -3.80 -16.63
N ASN A 226 -3.30 -3.49 -17.90
CA ASN A 226 -3.97 -4.15 -19.02
C ASN A 226 -3.73 -5.67 -19.05
N ARG A 227 -2.49 -6.10 -18.76
CA ARG A 227 -2.17 -7.52 -18.63
C ARG A 227 -2.95 -8.18 -17.49
N LEU A 228 -3.10 -7.52 -16.33
CA LEU A 228 -3.87 -8.06 -15.22
C LEU A 228 -5.35 -8.20 -15.58
N HIS A 229 -5.95 -7.21 -16.26
CA HIS A 229 -7.31 -7.32 -16.78
C HIS A 229 -7.48 -8.48 -17.77
N ALA A 230 -6.47 -8.78 -18.59
CA ALA A 230 -6.51 -9.87 -19.56
C ALA A 230 -6.14 -11.25 -18.98
N THR A 231 -5.71 -11.31 -17.71
CA THR A 231 -5.22 -12.55 -17.10
C THR A 231 -6.36 -13.48 -16.73
N GLU A 232 -6.21 -14.78 -16.99
CA GLU A 232 -7.15 -15.80 -16.55
C GLU A 232 -7.31 -15.79 -15.02
N GLY A 233 -8.56 -15.77 -14.55
CA GLY A 233 -8.90 -15.62 -13.14
C GLY A 233 -9.11 -14.17 -12.70
N CYS A 234 -9.04 -13.19 -13.62
CA CYS A 234 -9.49 -11.83 -13.37
C CYS A 234 -11.03 -11.81 -13.30
N SER A 235 -11.56 -11.74 -12.09
CA SER A 235 -13.00 -11.62 -11.84
C SER A 235 -13.47 -10.17 -11.97
N LEU A 236 -14.77 -9.94 -12.03
CA LEU A 236 -15.33 -8.58 -12.06
C LEU A 236 -14.88 -7.74 -10.86
N PHE A 237 -14.76 -8.36 -9.68
CA PHE A 237 -14.16 -7.72 -8.50
C PHE A 237 -12.74 -7.20 -8.79
N ILE A 238 -11.88 -8.01 -9.41
CA ILE A 238 -10.50 -7.61 -9.69
C ILE A 238 -10.47 -6.53 -10.77
N HIS A 239 -11.32 -6.61 -11.79
CA HIS A 239 -11.47 -5.53 -12.77
C HIS A 239 -11.87 -4.21 -12.10
N ASP A 240 -12.94 -4.18 -11.32
CA ASP A 240 -13.41 -2.95 -10.68
C ASP A 240 -12.39 -2.37 -9.70
N PHE A 241 -11.63 -3.23 -9.02
CA PHE A 241 -10.55 -2.78 -8.12
C PHE A 241 -9.36 -2.20 -8.90
N LEU A 242 -8.95 -2.83 -10.00
CA LEU A 242 -7.94 -2.26 -10.90
C LEU A 242 -8.38 -0.90 -11.48
N ASP A 243 -9.66 -0.77 -11.86
CA ASP A 243 -10.24 0.49 -12.36
C ASP A 243 -10.16 1.59 -11.27
N ILE A 244 -10.45 1.28 -10.00
CA ILE A 244 -10.27 2.23 -8.87
C ILE A 244 -8.81 2.65 -8.71
N ILE A 245 -7.88 1.70 -8.80
CA ILE A 245 -6.44 1.98 -8.66
C ILE A 245 -5.98 2.92 -9.78
N GLN A 246 -6.30 2.57 -11.03
CA GLN A 246 -5.87 3.30 -12.21
C GLN A 246 -6.48 4.70 -12.28
N ASP A 247 -7.80 4.81 -12.11
CA ASP A 247 -8.54 6.03 -12.39
C ASP A 247 -8.65 6.94 -11.16
N GLY A 248 -8.40 6.40 -9.96
CA GLY A 248 -8.62 7.09 -8.70
C GLY A 248 -7.40 7.26 -7.82
N MET A 249 -6.36 6.44 -7.94
CA MET A 249 -5.26 6.42 -6.96
C MET A 249 -3.88 6.67 -7.59
N LEU A 250 -3.56 5.98 -8.69
CA LEU A 250 -2.25 6.02 -9.36
C LEU A 250 -2.13 7.17 -10.38
N LEU A 251 -2.54 8.37 -9.98
CA LEU A 251 -2.53 9.57 -10.83
C LEU A 251 -1.32 10.46 -10.55
N ILE A 252 -0.64 10.96 -11.58
CA ILE A 252 0.47 11.91 -11.42
C ILE A 252 0.02 13.21 -10.76
N HIS A 253 -1.17 13.71 -11.10
CA HIS A 253 -1.73 14.90 -10.49
C HIS A 253 -2.35 14.56 -9.13
N HIS A 254 -1.62 14.87 -8.04
CA HIS A 254 -2.06 14.52 -6.69
C HIS A 254 -3.41 15.10 -6.27
N ASP A 255 -3.84 16.23 -6.82
CA ASP A 255 -5.14 16.87 -6.57
C ASP A 255 -6.31 16.13 -7.22
N LYS A 256 -6.03 15.21 -8.14
CA LYS A 256 -7.02 14.34 -8.79
C LYS A 256 -7.18 12.99 -8.10
N ARG A 257 -6.27 12.63 -7.18
CA ARG A 257 -6.36 11.37 -6.43
C ARG A 257 -7.56 11.41 -5.48
N LEU A 258 -8.26 10.29 -5.37
CA LEU A 258 -9.31 10.09 -4.38
C LEU A 258 -8.76 10.24 -2.97
N GLU A 259 -9.57 10.78 -2.06
CA GLU A 259 -9.24 10.80 -0.63
C GLU A 259 -9.43 9.40 -0.01
N SER A 260 -8.76 9.15 1.13
CA SER A 260 -8.85 7.85 1.84
C SER A 260 -10.28 7.45 2.21
N LYS A 261 -11.15 8.43 2.52
CA LYS A 261 -12.57 8.20 2.79
C LYS A 261 -13.30 7.60 1.59
N GLU A 262 -13.06 8.13 0.40
CA GLU A 262 -13.72 7.69 -0.83
C GLU A 262 -13.20 6.32 -1.27
N ILE A 263 -11.89 6.07 -1.14
CA ILE A 263 -11.29 4.76 -1.41
C ILE A 263 -11.88 3.71 -0.47
N HIS A 264 -11.93 3.99 0.84
CA HIS A 264 -12.56 3.09 1.80
C HIS A 264 -14.02 2.80 1.44
N HIS A 265 -14.80 3.81 1.05
CA HIS A 265 -16.20 3.62 0.67
C HIS A 265 -16.34 2.69 -0.55
N ARG A 266 -15.54 2.90 -1.58
CA ARG A 266 -15.55 2.06 -2.79
C ARG A 266 -15.14 0.62 -2.48
N LEU A 267 -14.06 0.42 -1.72
CA LEU A 267 -13.61 -0.93 -1.35
C LEU A 267 -14.59 -1.64 -0.40
N ALA A 268 -15.27 -0.91 0.48
CA ALA A 268 -16.35 -1.45 1.28
C ALA A 268 -17.50 -1.96 0.40
N ASN A 269 -17.89 -1.19 -0.63
CA ASN A 269 -18.89 -1.62 -1.59
C ASN A 269 -18.45 -2.88 -2.37
N LEU A 270 -17.22 -2.91 -2.89
CA LEU A 270 -16.69 -4.11 -3.56
C LEU A 270 -16.75 -5.34 -2.65
N TYR A 271 -16.36 -5.18 -1.37
CA TYR A 271 -16.39 -6.24 -0.39
C TYR A 271 -17.81 -6.77 -0.11
N GLU A 272 -18.80 -5.89 0.07
CA GLU A 272 -20.18 -6.33 0.29
C GLU A 272 -20.73 -7.09 -0.94
N ILE A 273 -20.44 -6.63 -2.16
CA ILE A 273 -20.81 -7.38 -3.37
C ILE A 273 -20.11 -8.74 -3.40
N CYS A 274 -18.82 -8.82 -3.06
CA CYS A 274 -18.09 -10.08 -3.00
C CYS A 274 -18.68 -11.07 -1.98
N ARG A 275 -19.20 -10.59 -0.86
CA ARG A 275 -19.86 -11.44 0.14
C ARG A 275 -21.16 -12.05 -0.37
N GLU A 276 -21.92 -11.29 -1.15
CA GLU A 276 -23.25 -11.68 -1.62
C GLU A 276 -23.21 -12.40 -2.99
N ASN A 277 -22.18 -12.15 -3.79
CA ASN A 277 -22.07 -12.63 -5.16
C ASN A 277 -20.71 -13.30 -5.44
N LYS A 278 -20.70 -14.63 -5.35
CA LYS A 278 -19.52 -15.47 -5.62
C LYS A 278 -19.01 -15.34 -7.06
N VAL A 279 -19.91 -15.20 -8.04
CA VAL A 279 -19.57 -15.03 -9.46
C VAL A 279 -18.76 -13.75 -9.64
N TYR A 280 -19.28 -12.63 -9.13
CA TYR A 280 -18.59 -11.34 -9.15
C TYR A 280 -17.21 -11.40 -8.49
N CYS A 281 -17.14 -12.05 -7.33
CA CYS A 281 -15.92 -12.11 -6.53
C CYS A 281 -14.81 -12.92 -7.19
N PHE A 282 -15.14 -14.04 -7.84
CA PHE A 282 -14.15 -15.07 -8.13
C PHE A 282 -14.18 -15.63 -9.56
N GLU A 283 -15.32 -15.65 -10.24
CA GLU A 283 -15.38 -16.24 -11.57
C GLU A 283 -14.73 -15.32 -12.61
N SER A 284 -13.84 -15.90 -13.43
CA SER A 284 -13.11 -15.16 -14.46
C SER A 284 -14.09 -14.62 -15.50
N VAL A 285 -13.96 -13.34 -15.85
CA VAL A 285 -14.73 -12.72 -16.94
C VAL A 285 -13.76 -12.15 -17.95
N HIS A 286 -13.85 -12.60 -19.20
CA HIS A 286 -13.11 -11.95 -20.27
C HIS A 286 -13.84 -10.65 -20.65
N LYS A 287 -13.33 -9.49 -20.23
CA LYS A 287 -13.70 -8.21 -20.87
C LYS A 287 -13.12 -8.26 -22.29
N SER A 288 -14.00 -8.51 -23.28
CA SER A 288 -13.70 -8.45 -24.72
C SER A 288 -13.36 -7.03 -25.17
#